data_AF-A0A2V6L1Z2-F1
#
_entry.id   AF-A0A2V6L1Z2-F1
#
_cell.length_a   1.000
_cell.length_b   1.000
_cell.length_c   1.000
_cell.angle_alpha   90.00
_cell.angle_beta   90.00
_cell.angle_gamma   90.00
#
_symmetry.space_group_name_H-M   'P 1'
#
loop_
_entity.id
_entity.type
_entity.pdbx_description
1 polymer ?
#
loop_
_entity_poly.entity_id
_entity_poly.type
_entity_poly.pdbx_seq_one_letter_code
_entity_poly.pdbx_strand_id
1 'polypeptide(L)'
;RQRLKQYLDIITGKLERDRWTIGCLIGDFSLQVSFQSKLLRKRLDSIFREWRTLFASCIAAAQSAGEVDSHFDATELAEFLLASWEGAILRMKVERSPAALERFKTIVFETVFQQPRASAAAERQRRIHKGSTTKSKRNRR
;
A
#
# COMPACT_ATOMS: atom_id res chain seq x y z
N ARG A 1 -5.88 -5.26 5.86
CA ARG A 1 -4.66 -4.43 5.89
C ARG A 1 -3.42 -5.22 6.33
N GLN A 2 -3.44 -5.91 7.47
CA GLN A 2 -2.25 -6.61 8.01
C GLN A 2 -1.68 -7.68 7.07
N ARG A 3 -2.55 -8.41 6.35
CA ARG A 3 -2.15 -9.41 5.34
C ARG A 3 -1.27 -8.82 4.22
N LEU A 4 -1.56 -7.61 3.77
CA LEU A 4 -0.75 -6.92 2.75
C LEU A 4 0.64 -6.62 3.29
N LYS A 5 0.72 -6.11 4.52
CA LYS A 5 2.00 -5.79 5.18
C LYS A 5 2.86 -7.06 5.35
N GLN A 6 2.25 -8.13 5.86
CA GLN A 6 2.92 -9.42 6.00
C GLN A 6 3.45 -9.96 4.68
N TYR A 7 2.66 -9.89 3.60
CA TYR A 7 3.13 -10.29 2.28
C TYR A 7 4.37 -9.50 1.85
N LEU A 8 4.33 -8.17 1.96
CA LEU A 8 5.45 -7.31 1.57
C LEU A 8 6.70 -7.55 2.43
N ASP A 9 6.54 -7.81 3.72
CA ASP A 9 7.65 -8.15 4.62
C ASP A 9 8.24 -9.52 4.30
N ILE A 10 7.42 -10.53 3.97
CA ILE A 10 7.89 -11.84 3.50
C ILE A 10 8.75 -11.69 2.26
N ILE A 11 8.29 -10.91 1.26
CA ILE A 11 9.06 -10.70 0.04
C ILE A 11 10.33 -9.91 0.31
N THR A 12 10.28 -8.85 1.13
CA THR A 12 11.48 -8.09 1.55
C THR A 12 12.53 -9.02 2.16
N GLY A 13 12.14 -9.92 3.06
CA GLY A 13 13.07 -10.87 3.67
C GLY A 13 13.63 -11.92 2.70
N LYS A 14 12.94 -12.23 1.59
CA LYS A 14 13.52 -13.03 0.50
C LYS A 14 14.64 -12.26 -0.20
N LEU A 15 14.34 -11.02 -0.59
CA LEU A 15 15.28 -10.14 -1.30
C LEU A 15 16.53 -9.82 -0.47
N GLU A 16 16.39 -9.76 0.86
CA GLU A 16 17.50 -9.59 1.80
C GLU A 16 18.51 -10.74 1.75
N ARG A 17 18.02 -11.99 1.71
CA ARG A 17 18.89 -13.18 1.66
C ARG A 17 19.76 -13.20 0.41
N ASP A 18 19.25 -12.64 -0.67
CA ASP A 18 19.96 -12.47 -1.94
C ASP A 18 20.70 -11.13 -2.02
N ARG A 19 20.92 -10.47 -0.87
CA ARG A 19 21.70 -9.23 -0.72
C ARG A 19 21.25 -8.13 -1.68
N TRP A 20 19.93 -8.03 -1.91
CA TRP A 20 19.34 -6.98 -2.74
C TRP A 20 19.82 -7.03 -4.21
N THR A 21 20.29 -8.19 -4.67
CA THR A 21 20.89 -8.34 -6.00
C THR A 21 19.91 -8.87 -7.04
N ILE A 22 18.86 -9.57 -6.61
CA ILE A 22 17.80 -10.09 -7.45
C ILE A 22 16.49 -9.35 -7.20
N GLY A 23 15.58 -9.43 -8.16
CA GLY A 23 14.24 -8.82 -8.09
C GLY A 23 13.13 -9.81 -8.40
N CYS A 24 12.01 -9.29 -8.88
CA CYS A 24 10.92 -10.10 -9.38
C CYS A 24 11.24 -10.58 -10.81
N LEU A 25 11.19 -11.90 -11.04
CA LEU A 25 11.38 -12.48 -12.37
C LEU A 25 10.38 -11.91 -13.39
N ILE A 26 9.11 -11.75 -12.98
CA ILE A 26 8.04 -11.24 -13.84
C ILE A 26 8.28 -9.75 -14.16
N GLY A 27 8.71 -8.96 -13.17
CA GLY A 27 9.12 -7.57 -13.39
C GLY A 27 10.29 -7.45 -14.36
N ASP A 28 11.34 -8.27 -14.18
CA ASP A 28 12.53 -8.24 -15.03
C ASP A 28 12.23 -8.66 -16.48
N PHE A 29 11.40 -9.69 -16.67
CA PHE A 29 10.96 -10.07 -18.01
C PHE A 29 10.09 -9.01 -18.67
N SER A 30 9.29 -8.29 -17.90
CA SER A 30 8.45 -7.19 -18.41
C SER A 30 9.30 -6.07 -19.01
N LEU A 31 10.51 -5.84 -18.49
CA LEU A 31 11.45 -4.83 -19.02
C LEU A 31 12.23 -5.31 -20.23
N GLN A 32 12.60 -6.59 -20.30
CA GLN A 32 13.57 -7.09 -21.28
C GLN A 32 12.94 -7.76 -22.51
N VAL A 33 11.89 -8.56 -22.31
CA VAL A 33 11.37 -9.48 -23.36
C VAL A 33 9.96 -9.15 -23.85
N SER A 34 9.27 -8.20 -23.21
CA SER A 34 7.90 -7.81 -23.58
C SER A 34 7.77 -7.26 -25.02
N PHE A 35 8.81 -6.59 -25.53
CA PHE A 35 8.84 -6.07 -26.90
C PHE A 35 9.14 -7.15 -27.95
N GLN A 36 9.90 -8.19 -27.58
CA GLN A 36 10.43 -9.18 -28.52
C GLN A 36 9.50 -10.38 -28.72
N SER A 37 8.61 -10.68 -27.76
CA SER A 37 7.72 -11.84 -27.85
C SER A 37 6.29 -11.51 -27.43
N LYS A 38 5.38 -11.55 -28.42
CA LYS A 38 3.94 -11.40 -28.18
C LYS A 38 3.39 -12.47 -27.23
N LEU A 39 3.93 -13.70 -27.30
CA LEU A 39 3.53 -14.80 -26.44
C LEU A 39 3.92 -14.53 -24.98
N LEU A 40 5.18 -14.14 -24.74
CA LEU A 40 5.63 -13.80 -23.38
C LEU A 40 4.87 -12.60 -22.83
N ARG A 41 4.67 -11.54 -23.64
CA ARG A 41 3.88 -10.38 -23.23
C ARG A 41 2.47 -10.76 -22.77
N LYS A 42 1.77 -11.63 -23.52
CA LYS A 42 0.44 -12.13 -23.12
C LYS A 42 0.50 -12.95 -21.83
N ARG A 43 1.54 -13.77 -21.66
CA ARG A 43 1.69 -14.57 -20.43
C ARG A 43 1.98 -13.70 -19.21
N LEU A 44 2.83 -12.69 -19.35
CA LEU A 44 3.11 -11.71 -18.29
C LEU A 44 1.84 -10.94 -17.91
N ASP A 45 1.05 -10.47 -18.88
CA ASP A 45 -0.24 -9.81 -18.63
C ASP A 45 -1.21 -10.71 -17.85
N SER A 46 -1.31 -12.00 -18.20
CA SER A 46 -2.10 -12.98 -17.45
C SER A 46 -1.65 -13.09 -15.98
N ILE A 47 -0.34 -13.16 -15.74
CA ILE A 47 0.21 -13.30 -14.38
C ILE A 47 -0.10 -12.05 -13.56
N PHE A 48 0.07 -10.84 -14.12
CA PHE A 48 -0.31 -9.62 -13.42
C PHE A 48 -1.80 -9.56 -13.11
N ARG A 49 -2.68 -9.98 -14.03
CA ARG A 49 -4.13 -10.08 -13.77
C ARG A 49 -4.47 -11.05 -12.65
N GLU A 50 -3.79 -12.20 -12.59
CA GLU A 50 -3.95 -13.19 -11.53
C GLU A 50 -3.54 -12.59 -10.17
N TRP A 51 -2.37 -11.95 -10.09
CA TRP A 51 -1.90 -11.28 -8.87
C TRP A 51 -2.83 -10.14 -8.45
N ARG A 52 -3.26 -9.30 -9.40
CA ARG A 52 -4.19 -8.20 -9.18
C ARG A 52 -5.48 -8.70 -8.53
N THR A 53 -6.02 -9.82 -9.01
CA THR A 53 -7.23 -10.43 -8.45
C THR A 53 -7.05 -10.81 -6.98
N LEU A 54 -5.91 -11.42 -6.64
CA LEU A 54 -5.60 -11.80 -5.26
C LEU A 54 -5.46 -10.57 -4.35
N PHE A 55 -4.71 -9.55 -4.78
CA PHE A 55 -4.56 -8.31 -4.02
C PHE A 55 -5.88 -7.56 -3.87
N ALA A 56 -6.67 -7.45 -4.94
CA ALA A 56 -7.98 -6.81 -4.93
C ALA A 56 -8.90 -7.47 -3.91
N SER A 57 -8.93 -8.81 -3.86
CA SER A 57 -9.73 -9.54 -2.85
C SER A 57 -9.31 -9.19 -1.42
N CYS A 58 -8.00 -9.06 -1.17
CA CYS A 58 -7.48 -8.72 0.14
C CYS A 58 -7.74 -7.26 0.52
N ILE A 59 -7.70 -6.35 -0.45
CA ILE A 59 -7.99 -4.93 -0.27
C ILE A 59 -9.48 -4.74 -0.01
N ALA A 60 -10.36 -5.36 -0.80
CA ALA A 60 -11.80 -5.31 -0.63
C ALA A 60 -12.22 -5.81 0.76
N ALA A 61 -11.66 -6.95 1.21
CA ALA A 61 -11.90 -7.45 2.57
C ALA A 61 -11.45 -6.45 3.65
N ALA A 62 -10.34 -5.75 3.43
CA ALA A 62 -9.86 -4.72 4.36
C ALA A 62 -10.75 -3.47 4.37
N GLN A 63 -11.29 -3.06 3.22
CA GLN A 63 -12.26 -1.96 3.11
C GLN A 63 -13.57 -2.33 3.83
N SER A 64 -14.10 -3.53 3.58
CA SER A 64 -15.32 -4.01 4.25
C SER A 64 -15.17 -4.12 5.77
N ALA A 65 -13.97 -4.45 6.26
CA ALA A 65 -13.65 -4.49 7.68
C ALA A 65 -13.35 -3.11 8.29
N GLY A 66 -13.37 -2.03 7.51
CA GLY A 66 -13.01 -0.69 7.98
C GLY A 66 -11.53 -0.55 8.35
N GLU A 67 -10.65 -1.42 7.84
CA GLU A 67 -9.21 -1.33 8.08
C GLU A 67 -8.50 -0.42 7.06
N VAL A 68 -9.13 -0.14 5.93
CA VAL A 68 -8.63 0.73 4.86
C VAL A 68 -9.70 1.77 4.57
N ASP A 69 -9.37 3.04 4.85
CA ASP A 69 -10.23 4.20 4.58
C ASP A 69 -9.92 4.77 3.20
N SER A 70 -10.45 4.10 2.18
CA SER A 70 -10.27 4.49 0.78
C SER A 70 -11.57 4.30 0.00
N HIS A 71 -11.90 5.31 -0.81
CA HIS A 71 -13.06 5.35 -1.69
C HIS A 71 -12.77 4.77 -3.09
N PHE A 72 -11.51 4.40 -3.36
CA PHE A 72 -11.12 3.82 -4.65
C PHE A 72 -11.52 2.35 -4.76
N ASP A 73 -11.74 1.90 -5.99
CA ASP A 73 -11.99 0.49 -6.29
C ASP A 73 -10.81 -0.39 -5.88
N ALA A 74 -11.10 -1.56 -5.30
CA ALA A 74 -10.08 -2.47 -4.81
C ALA A 74 -9.16 -3.01 -5.91
N THR A 75 -9.66 -3.14 -7.14
CA THR A 75 -8.89 -3.59 -8.31
C THR A 75 -7.89 -2.52 -8.75
N GLU A 76 -8.31 -1.26 -8.77
CA GLU A 76 -7.43 -0.12 -9.09
C GLU A 76 -6.37 0.07 -8.00
N LEU A 77 -6.73 -0.09 -6.73
CA LEU A 77 -5.77 -0.08 -5.62
C LEU A 77 -4.77 -1.24 -5.71
N ALA A 78 -5.21 -2.42 -6.17
CA ALA A 78 -4.32 -3.57 -6.38
C ALA A 78 -3.34 -3.32 -7.53
N GLU A 79 -3.79 -2.73 -8.63
CA GLU A 79 -2.93 -2.35 -9.75
C GLU A 79 -1.89 -1.32 -9.33
N PHE A 80 -2.33 -0.27 -8.61
CA PHE A 80 -1.44 0.73 -8.04
C PHE A 80 -0.39 0.12 -7.12
N LEU A 81 -0.81 -0.80 -6.23
CA LEU A 81 0.09 -1.51 -5.33
C LEU A 81 1.14 -2.31 -6.10
N LEU A 82 0.71 -3.09 -7.10
CA LEU A 82 1.61 -3.92 -7.91
C LEU A 82 2.62 -3.08 -8.69
N ALA A 83 2.17 -2.06 -9.41
CA ALA A 83 3.05 -1.19 -10.20
C ALA A 83 4.08 -0.47 -9.31
N SER A 84 3.63 0.06 -8.17
CA SER A 84 4.50 0.77 -7.23
C SER A 84 5.50 -0.16 -6.55
N TRP A 85 5.08 -1.39 -6.21
CA TRP A 85 5.93 -2.38 -5.57
C TRP A 85 7.02 -2.90 -6.51
N GLU A 86 6.67 -3.23 -7.76
CA GLU A 86 7.65 -3.63 -8.78
C GLU A 86 8.65 -2.50 -9.06
N GLY A 87 8.21 -1.25 -9.08
CA GLY A 87 9.09 -0.07 -9.16
C GLY A 87 10.05 0.03 -7.97
N ALA A 88 9.58 -0.25 -6.76
CA ALA A 88 10.42 -0.26 -5.56
C ALA A 88 11.47 -1.38 -5.60
N ILE A 89 11.10 -2.58 -6.05
CA ILE A 89 12.02 -3.71 -6.27
C ILE A 89 13.09 -3.35 -7.31
N LEU A 90 12.69 -2.72 -8.42
CA LEU A 90 13.62 -2.25 -9.44
C LEU A 90 14.67 -1.30 -8.83
N ARG A 91 14.23 -0.31 -8.05
CA ARG A 91 15.10 0.67 -7.39
C ARG A 91 16.01 0.07 -6.33
N MET A 92 15.51 -0.92 -5.58
CA MET A 92 16.28 -1.66 -4.58
C MET A 92 17.52 -2.33 -5.19
N LYS A 93 17.41 -2.90 -6.39
CA LYS A 93 18.58 -3.52 -7.08
C LYS A 93 19.68 -2.52 -7.42
N VAL A 94 19.31 -1.28 -7.72
CA VAL A 94 20.26 -0.20 -8.02
C VAL A 94 20.89 0.32 -6.73
N GLU A 95 20.08 0.54 -5.70
CA GLU A 95 20.52 1.07 -4.41
C GLU A 95 21.24 0.03 -3.53
N ARG A 96 21.15 -1.27 -3.88
CA ARG A 96 21.71 -2.41 -3.14
C ARG A 96 21.37 -2.38 -1.65
N SER A 97 20.16 -1.93 -1.34
CA SER A 97 19.68 -1.72 0.02
C SER A 97 18.15 -1.76 0.06
N PRO A 98 17.54 -1.97 1.24
CA PRO A 98 16.08 -2.02 1.36
C PRO A 98 15.42 -0.64 1.24
N ALA A 99 16.18 0.44 1.11
CA ALA A 99 15.70 1.82 1.28
C ALA A 99 14.50 2.16 0.37
N ALA A 100 14.50 1.70 -0.88
CA ALA A 100 13.37 1.91 -1.80
C ALA A 100 12.11 1.15 -1.36
N LEU A 101 12.25 -0.07 -0.86
CA LEU A 101 11.13 -0.90 -0.37
C LEU A 101 10.52 -0.28 0.90
N GLU A 102 11.37 0.18 1.83
CA GLU A 102 10.90 0.82 3.06
C GLU A 102 10.19 2.14 2.79
N ARG A 103 10.72 3.00 1.90
CA ARG A 103 10.03 4.23 1.48
C ARG A 103 8.65 3.92 0.90
N PHE A 104 8.57 2.93 0.02
CA PHE A 104 7.29 2.48 -0.54
C PHE A 104 6.33 2.02 0.56
N LYS A 105 6.76 1.12 1.45
CA LYS A 105 5.93 0.58 2.55
C LYS A 105 5.39 1.70 3.44
N THR A 106 6.24 2.64 3.85
CA THR A 106 5.83 3.78 4.69
C THR A 106 4.76 4.60 3.99
N ILE A 107 5.05 5.11 2.78
CA ILE A 107 4.13 6.00 2.06
C ILE A 107 2.80 5.30 1.77
N VAL A 108 2.83 4.07 1.27
CA VAL A 108 1.61 3.39 0.83
C VAL A 108 0.67 3.07 2.01
N PHE A 109 1.20 2.72 3.18
CA PHE A 109 0.38 2.42 4.36
C PHE A 109 -0.06 3.65 5.17
N GLU A 110 0.60 4.79 4.97
CA GLU A 110 0.22 6.07 5.59
C GLU A 110 -0.75 6.88 4.72
N THR A 111 -0.78 6.64 3.41
CA THR A 111 -1.60 7.42 2.48
C THR A 111 -2.72 6.61 1.84
N VAL A 112 -2.38 5.54 1.11
CA VAL A 112 -3.32 4.76 0.29
C VAL A 112 -4.08 3.72 1.11
N PHE A 113 -3.38 3.04 2.02
CA PHE A 113 -3.94 2.03 2.93
C PHE A 113 -3.99 2.53 4.38
N GLN A 114 -4.29 3.82 4.55
CA GLN A 114 -4.51 4.41 5.86
C GLN A 114 -5.73 3.78 6.55
N GLN A 115 -5.66 3.65 7.88
CA GLN A 115 -6.83 3.27 8.66
C GLN A 115 -7.76 4.47 8.82
N PRO A 116 -9.08 4.26 9.00
CA PRO A 116 -9.99 5.35 9.31
C PRO A 116 -9.51 6.10 10.54
N ARG A 117 -9.37 7.42 10.43
CA ARG A 117 -8.97 8.24 11.57
C ARG A 117 -10.06 8.18 12.64
N ALA A 118 -9.79 7.47 13.73
CA ALA A 118 -10.68 7.40 14.89
C ALA A 118 -10.89 8.75 15.63
N SER A 119 -10.30 9.86 15.20
CA SER A 119 -10.23 11.09 16.02
C SER A 119 -10.87 12.36 15.48
N ALA A 120 -11.26 12.49 14.20
CA ALA A 120 -11.82 13.76 13.73
C ALA A 120 -13.16 14.12 14.42
N ALA A 121 -13.97 13.10 14.76
CA ALA A 121 -15.19 13.27 15.54
C ALA A 121 -14.91 13.53 17.04
N ALA A 122 -13.92 12.83 17.62
CA ALA A 122 -13.56 12.99 19.04
C ALA A 122 -12.88 14.35 19.35
N GLU A 123 -12.07 14.87 18.42
CA GLU A 123 -11.45 16.20 18.53
C GLU A 123 -12.49 17.33 18.43
N ARG A 124 -13.50 17.15 17.58
CA ARG A 124 -14.61 18.10 17.41
C ARG A 124 -15.52 18.11 18.64
N GLN A 125 -15.85 16.94 19.20
CA GLN A 125 -16.59 16.83 20.47
C GLN A 125 -15.81 17.44 21.65
N ARG A 126 -14.49 17.22 21.74
CA ARG A 126 -13.63 17.84 22.77
C ARG A 126 -13.55 19.36 22.65
N ARG A 127 -13.51 19.91 21.43
CA ARG A 127 -13.57 21.36 21.19
C ARG A 127 -14.92 21.98 21.54
N ILE A 128 -16.03 21.30 21.23
CA ILE A 128 -17.39 21.75 21.57
C ILE A 128 -17.61 21.73 23.11
N HIS A 129 -17.14 20.68 23.79
CA HIS A 129 -17.30 20.55 25.25
C HIS A 129 -16.43 21.56 26.04
N LYS A 130 -15.23 21.89 25.56
CA LYS A 130 -14.40 22.96 26.13
C LYS A 130 -14.97 24.37 25.93
N GLY A 131 -15.68 24.62 24.83
CA GLY A 131 -16.32 25.92 24.56
C GLY A 131 -17.60 26.18 25.39
N SER A 132 -18.29 25.11 25.81
CA SER A 132 -19.46 25.20 26.70
C SER A 132 -19.09 25.53 28.15
N THR A 133 -17.99 24.98 28.66
CA THR A 133 -17.54 25.17 30.04
C THR A 133 -16.95 26.57 30.31
N THR A 134 -16.49 27.30 29.28
CA THR A 134 -15.97 28.67 29.45
C THR A 134 -17.06 29.74 29.50
N LYS A 135 -18.24 29.51 28.90
CA LYS A 135 -19.35 30.48 28.93
C LYS A 135 -20.08 30.55 30.27
N SER A 136 -20.08 29.47 31.07
CA SER A 136 -20.79 29.45 32.37
C SER A 136 -20.09 30.25 33.49
N LYS A 137 -18.79 30.57 33.35
CA LYS A 137 -18.05 31.33 34.38
C LYS A 137 -18.05 32.85 34.17
N ARG A 138 -18.58 33.36 33.05
CA ARG A 138 -18.59 34.80 32.75
C ARG A 138 -19.89 35.52 33.16
N ASN A 139 -20.87 34.82 33.72
CA ASN A 139 -22.18 35.38 34.10
C ASN A 139 -22.45 35.36 35.62
N ARG A 140 -21.38 35.28 36.43
CA ARG A 140 -21.42 35.44 37.89
C ARG A 140 -20.35 36.47 38.31
N ARG A 141 -20.50 37.69 37.82
CA ARG A 141 -19.93 38.91 38.42
C ARG A 141 -20.89 40.04 38.19
#